data_AF-A0A956GTK3-F1
#
_entry.id   AF-A0A956GTK3-F1
#
_cell.length_a   1.000
_cell.length_b   1.000
_cell.length_c   1.000
_cell.angle_alpha   90.00
_cell.angle_beta   90.00
_cell.angle_gamma   90.00
#
_symmetry.space_group_name_H-M   'P 1'
#
loop_
_entity.id
_entity.type
_entity.pdbx_description
1 polymer ?
#
loop_
_entity_poly.entity_id
_entity_poly.type
_entity_poly.pdbx_seq_one_letter_code
_entity_poly.pdbx_strand_id
1 'polypeptide(L)'
;MATRVQLGTPLPELFASDPRDEAWATPLEQFYKVEVADFLATMVPEAADLAIECRTSICKIDFVVPNERVTAAFSREQALPFGDSFAPWNEAIDGDPDHGHVGVYVFFTPETRTLDEIVRYFREQYAGRFAAGLDALRAYYDQLERERAL
;
A
#
# COMPACT_ATOMS: atom_id res chain seq x y z
N MET A 1 0.87 -5.91 27.41
CA MET A 1 1.60 -7.16 27.12
C MET A 1 2.14 -7.02 25.71
N ALA A 2 3.46 -7.01 25.52
CA ALA A 2 4.04 -6.97 24.19
C ALA A 2 3.90 -8.35 23.54
N THR A 3 3.19 -8.44 22.41
CA THR A 3 3.10 -9.65 21.61
C THR A 3 4.50 -9.97 21.07
N ARG A 4 5.08 -11.10 21.49
CA ARG A 4 6.35 -11.58 20.92
C ARG A 4 6.07 -12.05 19.49
N VAL A 5 6.43 -11.24 18.51
CA VAL A 5 6.47 -11.63 17.09
C VAL A 5 7.51 -12.75 16.95
N GLN A 6 7.09 -13.93 16.51
CA GLN A 6 8.00 -15.04 16.24
C GLN A 6 8.70 -14.78 14.89
N LEU A 7 10.03 -14.92 14.86
CA LEU A 7 10.79 -14.75 13.62
C LEU A 7 10.32 -15.77 12.57
N GLY A 8 9.97 -15.28 11.38
CA GLY A 8 9.53 -16.11 10.25
C GLY A 8 8.01 -16.25 10.09
N THR A 9 7.19 -15.64 10.95
CA THR A 9 5.73 -15.60 10.73
C THR A 9 5.39 -14.70 9.53
N PRO A 10 4.61 -15.19 8.55
CA PRO A 10 4.14 -14.38 7.42
C PRO A 10 3.33 -13.16 7.87
N LEU A 11 3.47 -12.03 7.17
CA LEU A 11 2.73 -10.80 7.49
C LEU A 11 1.20 -10.95 7.51
N PRO A 12 0.54 -11.74 6.64
CA PRO A 12 -0.90 -11.99 6.75
C PRO A 12 -1.30 -12.63 8.08
N GLU A 13 -0.50 -13.58 8.58
CA GLU A 13 -0.75 -14.23 9.88
C GLU A 13 -0.50 -13.28 11.05
N LEU A 14 0.55 -12.45 10.95
CA LEU A 14 0.81 -11.39 11.93
C LEU A 14 -0.32 -10.37 11.95
N PHE A 15 -0.80 -9.92 10.79
CA PHE A 15 -1.91 -8.99 10.67
C PHE A 15 -3.19 -9.55 11.31
N ALA A 16 -3.52 -10.82 11.02
CA ALA A 16 -4.69 -11.49 11.58
C ALA A 16 -4.64 -11.63 13.11
N SER A 17 -3.44 -11.69 13.70
CA SER A 17 -3.23 -11.80 15.14
C SER A 17 -2.89 -10.48 15.84
N ASP A 18 -2.67 -9.40 15.09
CA ASP A 18 -2.34 -8.08 15.62
C ASP A 18 -3.59 -7.45 16.27
N PRO A 19 -3.56 -7.11 17.57
CA PRO A 19 -4.66 -6.42 18.20
C PRO A 19 -4.94 -5.09 17.49
N ARG A 20 -6.19 -4.65 17.55
CA ARG A 20 -6.58 -3.34 17.01
C ARG A 20 -6.62 -2.32 18.14
N ASP A 21 -5.84 -1.26 18.03
CA ASP A 21 -5.99 -0.03 18.80
C ASP A 21 -6.74 0.99 17.95
N GLU A 22 -8.02 1.23 18.26
CA GLU A 22 -8.88 2.13 17.48
C GLU A 22 -8.38 3.59 17.46
N ALA A 23 -7.77 4.05 18.55
CA ALA A 23 -7.31 5.44 18.67
C ALA A 23 -6.11 5.71 17.74
N TRP A 24 -5.33 4.67 17.46
CA TRP A 24 -4.23 4.68 16.50
C TRP A 24 -4.68 4.37 15.08
N ALA A 25 -5.44 3.27 14.91
CA ALA A 25 -5.80 2.73 13.61
C ALA A 25 -6.72 3.68 12.83
N THR A 26 -7.75 4.23 13.47
CA THR A 26 -8.75 5.04 12.76
C THR A 26 -8.13 6.29 12.10
N PRO A 27 -7.33 7.12 12.79
CA PRO A 27 -6.68 8.26 12.14
C PRO A 27 -5.71 7.85 11.00
N LEU A 28 -4.96 6.76 11.18
CA LEU A 28 -4.01 6.29 10.19
C LEU A 28 -4.69 5.76 8.93
N GLU A 29 -5.81 5.05 9.09
CA GLU A 29 -6.67 4.64 7.97
C GLU A 29 -7.19 5.83 7.19
N GLN A 30 -7.66 6.88 7.87
CA GLN A 30 -8.16 8.09 7.19
C GLN A 30 -7.05 8.79 6.40
N PHE A 31 -5.86 8.86 6.98
CA PHE A 31 -4.69 9.39 6.28
C PHE A 31 -4.39 8.61 4.99
N TYR A 32 -4.24 7.29 5.08
CA TYR A 32 -3.96 6.47 3.90
C TYR A 32 -5.12 6.49 2.90
N LYS A 33 -6.39 6.54 3.34
CA LYS A 33 -7.54 6.64 2.44
C LYS A 33 -7.47 7.85 1.54
N VAL A 34 -6.99 8.99 2.05
CA VAL A 34 -6.84 10.20 1.23
C VAL A 34 -5.63 10.07 0.30
N GLU A 35 -4.47 9.78 0.85
CA GLU A 35 -3.20 9.84 0.11
C GLU A 35 -3.07 8.70 -0.93
N VAL A 36 -3.55 7.50 -0.59
CA VAL A 36 -3.54 6.35 -1.51
C VAL A 36 -4.62 6.51 -2.59
N ALA A 37 -5.80 7.04 -2.26
CA ALA A 37 -6.83 7.26 -3.28
C ALA A 37 -6.37 8.25 -4.37
N ASP A 38 -5.71 9.35 -3.98
CA ASP A 38 -5.16 10.32 -4.94
C ASP A 38 -4.07 9.70 -5.83
N PHE A 39 -3.18 8.91 -5.21
CA PHE A 39 -2.18 8.15 -5.94
C PHE A 39 -2.82 7.18 -6.95
N LEU A 40 -3.78 6.35 -6.51
CA LEU A 40 -4.42 5.35 -7.37
C LEU A 40 -5.20 6.01 -8.51
N ALA A 41 -5.96 7.08 -8.24
CA ALA A 41 -6.69 7.79 -9.28
C ALA A 41 -5.78 8.28 -10.42
N THR A 42 -4.53 8.62 -10.10
CA THR A 42 -3.56 9.08 -11.10
C THR A 42 -2.78 7.91 -11.72
N MET A 43 -2.23 7.02 -10.90
CA MET A 43 -1.26 6.00 -11.30
C MET A 43 -1.90 4.69 -11.75
N VAL A 44 -3.07 4.36 -11.24
CA VAL A 44 -3.81 3.11 -11.52
C VAL A 44 -5.30 3.44 -11.64
N PRO A 45 -5.72 4.21 -12.67
CA PRO A 45 -7.10 4.69 -12.79
C PRO A 45 -8.15 3.56 -12.90
N GLU A 46 -7.73 2.34 -13.23
CA GLU A 46 -8.53 1.13 -13.22
C GLU A 46 -8.73 0.50 -11.83
N ALA A 47 -8.08 1.04 -10.78
CA ALA A 47 -8.22 0.55 -9.42
C ALA A 47 -9.64 0.82 -8.88
N ALA A 48 -10.21 -0.20 -8.25
CA ALA A 48 -11.50 -0.16 -7.58
C ALA A 48 -11.37 -0.73 -6.16
N ASP A 49 -12.43 -0.55 -5.36
CA ASP A 49 -12.58 -1.19 -4.06
C ASP A 49 -11.40 -1.02 -3.10
N LEU A 50 -10.82 0.20 -3.05
CA LEU A 50 -9.76 0.54 -2.10
C LEU A 50 -10.21 0.24 -0.66
N ALA A 51 -9.57 -0.73 -0.04
CA ALA A 51 -9.73 -1.14 1.33
C ALA A 51 -8.46 -0.83 2.13
N ILE A 52 -8.63 -0.22 3.29
CA ILE A 52 -7.54 0.07 4.22
C ILE A 52 -7.99 -0.33 5.61
N GLU A 53 -7.24 -1.23 6.22
CA GLU A 53 -7.47 -1.74 7.56
C GLU A 53 -6.17 -1.69 8.35
N CYS A 54 -6.16 -0.90 9.42
CA CYS A 54 -5.02 -0.79 10.31
C CYS A 54 -5.29 -1.52 11.63
N ARG A 55 -4.24 -2.15 12.15
CA ARG A 55 -4.16 -2.73 13.48
C ARG A 55 -3.17 -1.92 14.30
N THR A 56 -2.67 -2.44 15.41
CA THR A 56 -1.75 -1.71 16.29
C THR A 56 -0.41 -1.45 15.60
N SER A 57 0.09 -2.42 14.84
CA SER A 57 1.42 -2.41 14.25
C SER A 57 1.43 -2.67 12.75
N ILE A 58 0.33 -3.15 12.17
CA ILE A 58 0.26 -3.45 10.74
C ILE A 58 -0.96 -2.79 10.11
N CYS A 59 -0.78 -2.13 8.96
CA CYS A 59 -1.88 -1.79 8.06
C CYS A 59 -1.87 -2.72 6.85
N LYS A 60 -3.05 -3.18 6.44
CA LYS A 60 -3.31 -3.79 5.14
C LYS A 60 -3.96 -2.73 4.26
N ILE A 61 -3.40 -2.52 3.09
CA ILE A 61 -3.93 -1.62 2.06
C ILE A 61 -4.11 -2.49 0.82
N ASP A 62 -5.30 -2.56 0.26
CA ASP A 62 -5.56 -3.33 -0.95
C ASP A 62 -6.63 -2.72 -1.83
N PHE A 63 -6.59 -3.07 -3.10
CA PHE A 63 -7.54 -2.63 -4.11
C PHE A 63 -7.64 -3.71 -5.21
N VAL A 64 -8.67 -3.59 -6.02
CA VAL A 64 -8.97 -4.51 -7.11
C VAL A 64 -8.64 -3.86 -8.44
N VAL A 65 -8.08 -4.63 -9.37
CA VAL A 65 -7.86 -4.21 -10.76
C VAL A 65 -8.27 -5.33 -11.72
N PRO A 66 -8.51 -5.03 -13.01
CA PRO A 66 -8.62 -6.06 -14.04
C PRO A 66 -7.38 -6.97 -14.03
N ASN A 67 -7.58 -8.26 -14.24
CA ASN A 67 -6.55 -9.28 -14.07
C ASN A 67 -5.34 -9.02 -14.99
N GLU A 68 -5.57 -8.56 -16.22
CA GLU A 68 -4.51 -8.18 -17.16
C GLU A 68 -3.67 -6.98 -16.70
N ARG A 69 -4.13 -6.24 -15.69
CA ARG A 69 -3.47 -5.06 -15.12
C ARG A 69 -2.78 -5.34 -13.79
N VAL A 70 -2.99 -6.50 -13.17
CA VAL A 70 -2.44 -6.86 -11.84
C VAL A 70 -0.93 -6.61 -11.74
N THR A 71 -0.14 -7.10 -12.70
CA THR A 71 1.33 -6.94 -12.67
C THR A 71 1.77 -5.47 -12.79
N ALA A 72 1.06 -4.69 -13.63
CA ALA A 72 1.34 -3.28 -13.83
C ALA A 72 0.98 -2.49 -12.56
N ALA A 73 -0.22 -2.72 -12.01
CA ALA A 73 -0.69 -2.12 -10.77
C ALA A 73 0.25 -2.44 -9.59
N PHE A 74 0.64 -3.71 -9.43
CA PHE A 74 1.60 -4.14 -8.40
C PHE A 74 2.95 -3.42 -8.52
N SER A 75 3.43 -3.16 -9.75
CA SER A 75 4.69 -2.44 -9.98
C SER A 75 4.57 -0.94 -9.66
N ARG A 76 3.40 -0.35 -9.88
CA ARG A 76 3.12 1.08 -9.65
C ARG A 76 2.89 1.36 -8.16
N GLU A 77 2.11 0.53 -7.47
CA GLU A 77 1.85 0.65 -6.03
C GLU A 77 3.15 0.75 -5.21
N GLN A 78 4.17 -0.02 -5.59
CA GLN A 78 5.50 0.01 -4.96
C GLN A 78 6.23 1.36 -5.06
N ALA A 79 5.72 2.32 -5.84
CA ALA A 79 6.25 3.67 -5.84
C ALA A 79 5.88 4.45 -4.56
N LEU A 80 4.76 4.12 -3.91
CA LEU A 80 4.29 4.80 -2.71
C LEU A 80 5.29 4.64 -1.54
N PRO A 81 5.60 5.73 -0.81
CA PRO A 81 6.55 5.68 0.30
C PRO A 81 5.87 5.17 1.58
N PHE A 82 5.45 3.90 1.58
CA PHE A 82 4.76 3.29 2.73
C PHE A 82 5.63 3.23 4.01
N GLY A 83 6.95 3.38 3.90
CA GLY A 83 7.87 3.41 5.04
C GLY A 83 9.04 2.46 4.87
N ASP A 84 9.71 2.14 5.99
CA ASP A 84 10.95 1.36 5.99
C ASP A 84 10.70 -0.15 5.92
N SER A 85 9.46 -0.59 6.15
CA SER A 85 9.10 -2.01 6.18
C SER A 85 7.70 -2.21 5.65
N PHE A 86 7.63 -2.79 4.46
CA PHE A 86 6.40 -3.14 3.80
C PHE A 86 6.58 -4.42 2.98
N ALA A 87 5.50 -5.15 2.76
CA ALA A 87 5.47 -6.33 1.91
C ALA A 87 4.32 -6.23 0.92
N PRO A 88 4.61 -5.95 -0.36
CA PRO A 88 3.59 -5.92 -1.39
C PRO A 88 3.17 -7.35 -1.73
N TRP A 89 1.93 -7.52 -2.17
CA TRP A 89 1.35 -8.79 -2.59
C TRP A 89 0.31 -8.55 -3.70
N ASN A 90 0.00 -9.63 -4.40
CA ASN A 90 -1.09 -9.68 -5.36
C ASN A 90 -1.64 -11.12 -5.40
N GLU A 91 -2.94 -11.26 -5.62
CA GLU A 91 -3.59 -12.57 -5.69
C GLU A 91 -4.79 -12.53 -6.63
N ALA A 92 -5.16 -13.69 -7.17
CA ALA A 92 -6.40 -13.83 -7.94
C ALA A 92 -7.60 -13.78 -6.99
N ILE A 93 -8.74 -13.29 -7.48
CA ILE A 93 -9.99 -13.32 -6.72
C ILE A 93 -10.70 -14.64 -6.98
N ASP A 94 -10.99 -15.38 -5.90
CA ASP A 94 -11.72 -16.64 -6.00
C ASP A 94 -13.11 -16.43 -6.60
N GLY A 95 -13.35 -17.04 -7.76
CA GLY A 95 -14.62 -16.93 -8.48
C GLY A 95 -14.75 -15.72 -9.40
N ASP A 96 -13.71 -14.88 -9.51
CA ASP A 96 -13.65 -13.76 -10.45
C ASP A 96 -12.32 -13.79 -11.24
N PRO A 97 -12.28 -14.46 -12.41
CA PRO A 97 -11.06 -14.59 -13.19
C PRO A 97 -10.66 -13.29 -13.91
N ASP A 98 -11.55 -12.31 -13.97
CA ASP A 98 -11.37 -11.06 -14.68
C ASP A 98 -10.76 -9.97 -13.78
N HIS A 99 -10.64 -10.23 -12.48
CA HIS A 99 -10.08 -9.29 -11.51
C HIS A 99 -9.05 -9.95 -10.57
N GLY A 100 -8.17 -9.13 -10.01
CA GLY A 100 -7.18 -9.53 -9.02
C GLY A 100 -6.99 -8.48 -7.95
N HIS A 101 -6.59 -8.92 -6.76
CA HIS A 101 -6.16 -8.04 -5.68
C HIS A 101 -4.71 -7.63 -5.87
N VAL A 102 -4.44 -6.38 -5.55
CA VAL A 102 -3.11 -5.82 -5.37
C VAL A 102 -3.10 -5.08 -4.05
N GLY A 103 -2.03 -5.22 -3.27
CA GLY A 103 -1.94 -4.54 -2.01
C GLY A 103 -0.59 -4.65 -1.33
N VAL A 104 -0.54 -4.08 -0.12
CA VAL A 104 0.65 -4.03 0.70
C VAL A 104 0.30 -4.21 2.17
N TYR A 105 1.16 -4.91 2.89
CA TYR A 105 1.21 -4.85 4.35
C TYR A 105 2.29 -3.85 4.75
N VAL A 106 1.94 -2.87 5.60
CA VAL A 106 2.88 -1.87 6.10
C VAL A 106 3.06 -2.08 7.61
N PHE A 107 4.31 -2.25 8.05
CA PHE A 107 4.64 -2.52 9.45
C PHE A 107 5.19 -1.28 10.16
N PHE A 108 4.68 -1.02 11.34
CA PHE A 108 5.03 0.10 12.22
C PHE A 108 5.29 -0.41 13.63
N THR A 109 6.41 -0.01 14.23
CA THR A 109 6.64 -0.22 15.65
C THR A 109 6.16 1.00 16.45
N PRO A 110 5.28 0.84 17.46
CA PRO A 110 4.77 1.95 18.27
C PRO A 110 5.87 2.76 18.98
N GLU A 111 6.99 2.12 19.26
CA GLU A 111 8.12 2.70 20.00
C GLU A 111 8.96 3.69 19.19
N THR A 112 8.76 3.77 17.87
CA THR A 112 9.59 4.59 16.97
C THR A 112 8.81 5.40 15.94
N ARG A 113 7.47 5.33 15.94
CA ARG A 113 6.64 5.97 14.92
C ARG A 113 5.29 6.41 15.50
N THR A 114 5.18 7.70 15.82
CA THR A 114 3.89 8.37 16.07
C THR A 114 3.16 8.67 14.77
N LEU A 115 1.86 8.99 14.84
CA LEU A 115 1.05 9.30 13.66
C LEU A 115 1.62 10.51 12.92
N ASP A 116 1.97 11.57 13.66
CA ASP A 116 2.55 12.79 13.08
C ASP A 116 3.87 12.51 12.38
N GLU A 117 4.71 11.61 12.92
CA GLU A 117 5.96 11.22 12.28
C GLU A 117 5.73 10.41 11.00
N ILE A 118 4.74 9.51 10.97
CA ILE A 118 4.37 8.76 9.77
C ILE A 118 3.87 9.70 8.69
N VAL A 119 2.94 10.59 9.03
CA VAL A 119 2.36 11.56 8.10
C VAL A 119 3.45 12.47 7.54
N ARG A 120 4.31 12.99 8.41
CA ARG A 120 5.42 13.85 8.00
C ARG A 120 6.39 13.11 7.08
N TYR A 121 6.83 11.91 7.47
CA TYR A 121 7.72 11.08 6.65
C TYR A 121 7.11 10.80 5.27
N PHE A 122 5.86 10.34 5.23
CA PHE A 122 5.19 10.02 3.98
C PHE A 122 5.19 11.23 3.06
N ARG A 123 4.78 12.41 3.54
CA ARG A 123 4.72 13.62 2.72
C ARG A 123 6.09 14.11 2.26
N GLU A 124 7.10 14.07 3.14
CA GLU A 124 8.48 14.43 2.78
C GLU A 124 9.03 13.50 1.70
N GLN A 125 8.87 12.18 1.88
CA GLN A 125 9.31 11.19 0.89
C GLN A 125 8.53 11.29 -0.41
N TYR A 126 7.22 11.51 -0.33
CA TYR A 126 6.36 11.66 -1.50
C TYR A 126 6.76 12.88 -2.31
N ALA A 127 6.89 14.05 -1.69
CA ALA A 127 7.33 15.27 -2.34
C ALA A 127 8.75 15.15 -2.92
N GLY A 128 9.66 14.46 -2.22
CA GLY A 128 11.02 14.22 -2.71
C GLY A 128 11.08 13.25 -3.89
N ARG A 129 10.34 12.13 -3.82
CA ARG A 129 10.32 11.07 -4.84
C ARG A 129 9.55 11.51 -6.09
N PHE A 130 8.54 12.36 -5.93
CA PHE A 130 7.65 12.83 -6.99
C PHE A 130 7.71 14.34 -7.16
N ALA A 131 8.91 14.92 -7.12
CA ALA A 131 9.09 16.37 -7.28
C ALA A 131 8.55 16.92 -8.62
N ALA A 132 8.48 16.07 -9.65
CA ALA A 132 7.88 16.39 -10.94
C ALA A 132 6.37 16.08 -11.03
N GLY A 133 5.75 15.63 -9.94
CA GLY A 133 4.36 15.20 -9.86
C GLY A 133 4.13 13.75 -10.30
N LEU A 134 2.93 13.23 -10.00
CA LEU A 134 2.51 11.88 -10.36
C LEU A 134 2.39 11.66 -11.88
N ASP A 135 2.00 12.68 -12.64
CA ASP A 135 1.85 12.56 -14.10
C ASP A 135 3.17 12.19 -14.79
N ALA A 136 4.28 12.78 -14.34
CA ALA A 136 5.61 12.46 -14.86
C ALA A 136 6.01 11.01 -14.53
N LEU A 137 5.67 10.54 -13.32
CA LEU A 137 5.92 9.16 -12.92
C LEU A 137 5.07 8.18 -13.74
N ARG A 138 3.78 8.49 -13.93
CA ARG A 138 2.88 7.69 -14.78
C ARG A 138 3.45 7.53 -16.19
N ALA A 139 3.88 8.64 -16.79
CA ALA A 139 4.46 8.62 -18.13
C ALA A 139 5.71 7.72 -18.21
N TYR A 140 6.54 7.70 -17.16
CA TYR A 140 7.69 6.82 -17.05
C TYR A 140 7.29 5.32 -17.00
N TYR A 141 6.32 4.96 -16.15
CA TYR A 141 5.84 3.57 -16.09
C TYR A 141 5.16 3.13 -17.38
N ASP A 142 4.35 4.01 -18.00
CA ASP A 142 3.72 3.73 -19.30
C ASP A 142 4.78 3.51 -20.39
N GLN A 143 5.92 4.21 -20.33
CA GLN A 143 7.04 3.97 -21.23
C GLN A 143 7.70 2.60 -20.97
N LEU A 144 8.01 2.27 -19.71
CA LEU A 144 8.59 0.96 -19.36
C LEU A 144 7.70 -0.21 -19.80
N GLU A 145 6.39 -0.08 -19.67
CA GLU A 145 5.43 -1.10 -20.12
C GLU A 145 5.49 -1.29 -21.65
N ARG A 146 5.55 -0.18 -22.42
CA ARG A 146 5.70 -0.25 -23.87
C ARG A 146 7.01 -0.92 -24.29
N GLU A 147 8.11 -0.61 -23.61
CA GLU A 147 9.43 -1.18 -23.91
C GLU A 147 9.51 -2.67 -23.60
N ARG A 148 8.78 -3.17 -22.59
CA ARG A 148 8.72 -4.59 -22.24
C ARG A 148 7.77 -5.42 -23.10
N ALA A 149 6.87 -4.77 -23.83
CA ALA A 149 5.92 -5.42 -24.73
C ALA A 149 6.45 -5.63 -26.16
N LEU A 150 7.62 -5.08 -26.48
CA LEU A 150 8.36 -5.23 -27.74
C LEU A 150 9.40 -6.36 -27.64
#